data_AF-A0A8C6BTZ8-F1
#
_entry.id   AF-A0A8C6BTZ8-F1
#
_cell.length_a   1.000
_cell.length_b   1.000
_cell.length_c   1.000
_cell.angle_alpha   90.00
_cell.angle_beta   90.00
_cell.angle_gamma   90.00
#
_symmetry.space_group_name_H-M   'P 1'
#
loop_
_entity.id
_entity.type
_entity.pdbx_description
1 polymer ?
#
loop_
_entity_poly.entity_id
_entity_poly.type
_entity_poly.pdbx_seq_one_letter_code
_entity_poly.pdbx_strand_id
1 'polypeptide(L)'
;MGTALVYHEDMTAARLLWDDPECEIECPERLTTALERLQQRGLEQRCLQLAAREASEAELGLVHRVPSTVPGWLWGQRCSWWMQCWRELCATGSPW
;
A
#
# COMPACT_ATOMS: atom_id res chain seq x y z
N MET A 1 -19.84 -0.15 -23.01
CA MET A 1 -19.24 0.38 -21.76
C MET A 1 -18.97 -0.80 -20.84
N GLY A 2 -17.81 -0.86 -20.20
CA GLY A 2 -17.43 -1.91 -19.26
C GLY A 2 -16.92 -1.31 -17.95
N THR A 3 -16.95 -2.08 -16.87
CA THR A 3 -16.43 -1.68 -15.56
C THR A 3 -15.02 -2.22 -15.40
N ALA A 4 -14.07 -1.38 -14.99
CA ALA A 4 -12.72 -1.82 -14.66
C ALA A 4 -12.65 -2.33 -13.20
N LEU A 5 -11.87 -3.37 -12.95
CA LEU A 5 -11.47 -3.81 -11.62
C LEU A 5 -9.95 -3.72 -11.50
N VAL A 6 -9.47 -3.14 -10.41
CA VAL A 6 -8.05 -3.06 -10.07
C VAL A 6 -7.86 -3.76 -8.74
N TYR A 7 -6.92 -4.70 -8.68
CA TYR A 7 -6.53 -5.40 -7.46
C TYR A 7 -5.06 -5.83 -7.60
N HIS A 8 -4.35 -5.95 -6.48
CA HIS A 8 -3.01 -6.50 -6.42
C HIS A 8 -2.82 -7.19 -5.07
N GLU A 9 -2.21 -8.38 -5.05
CA GLU A 9 -2.02 -9.16 -3.81
C GLU A 9 -1.22 -8.41 -2.74
N ASP A 10 -0.23 -7.61 -3.14
CA ASP A 10 0.58 -6.81 -2.20
C ASP A 10 -0.23 -5.81 -1.36
N MET A 11 -1.43 -5.42 -1.81
CA MET A 11 -2.33 -4.58 -1.00
C MET A 11 -2.83 -5.29 0.27
N THR A 12 -2.65 -6.61 0.37
CA THR A 12 -3.02 -7.43 1.54
C THR A 12 -1.82 -7.80 2.42
N ALA A 13 -0.62 -7.34 2.08
CA ALA A 13 0.60 -7.69 2.80
C ALA A 13 0.76 -6.91 4.12
N ALA A 14 0.21 -5.70 4.22
CA ALA A 14 0.31 -4.85 5.40
C ALA A 14 -0.50 -5.42 6.57
N ARG A 15 0.10 -5.45 7.76
CA ARG A 15 -0.56 -5.86 9.01
C ARG A 15 -0.11 -4.97 10.14
N LEU A 16 -1.00 -4.75 11.11
CA LEU A 16 -0.67 -4.10 12.36
C LEU A 16 0.35 -4.98 13.13
N LEU A 17 1.44 -4.37 13.59
CA LEU A 17 2.57 -5.07 14.23
C LEU A 17 2.59 -4.91 15.76
N TRP A 18 1.61 -4.22 16.34
CA TRP A 18 1.52 -3.92 17.77
C TRP A 18 0.05 -3.85 18.21
N ASP A 19 -0.20 -3.93 19.51
CA ASP A 19 -1.56 -3.88 20.04
C ASP A 19 -2.10 -2.45 20.01
N ASP A 20 -3.01 -2.17 19.07
CA ASP A 20 -3.74 -0.92 18.94
C ASP A 20 -5.20 -1.20 18.57
N PRO A 21 -6.14 -1.13 19.54
CA PRO A 21 -7.56 -1.45 19.31
C PRO A 21 -8.25 -0.53 18.29
N GLU A 22 -7.77 0.70 18.09
CA GLU A 22 -8.32 1.62 17.09
C GLU A 22 -7.88 1.21 15.69
N CYS A 23 -6.64 0.77 15.55
CA CYS A 23 -6.07 0.35 14.26
C CYS A 23 -6.40 -1.10 13.88
N GLU A 24 -6.77 -1.96 14.83
CA GLU A 24 -7.07 -3.39 14.61
C GLU A 24 -8.17 -3.63 13.57
N ILE A 25 -9.07 -2.65 13.37
CA ILE A 25 -10.13 -2.72 12.36
C ILE A 25 -9.60 -2.63 10.92
N GLU A 26 -8.39 -2.10 10.71
CA GLU A 26 -7.72 -1.99 9.42
C GLU A 26 -6.87 -3.25 9.19
N CYS A 27 -7.47 -4.23 8.51
CA CYS A 27 -6.86 -5.53 8.29
C CYS A 27 -6.96 -5.98 6.81
N PRO A 28 -6.04 -6.86 6.35
CA PRO A 28 -6.07 -7.42 4.99
C PRO A 28 -7.42 -8.00 4.57
N GLU A 29 -8.16 -8.55 5.54
CA GLU A 29 -9.45 -9.20 5.36
C GLU A 29 -10.50 -8.25 4.77
N ARG A 30 -10.34 -6.93 4.96
CA ARG A 30 -11.20 -5.92 4.32
C ARG A 30 -11.18 -6.06 2.79
N LEU A 31 -10.00 -6.23 2.21
CA LEU A 31 -9.83 -6.30 0.77
C LEU A 31 -10.12 -7.72 0.24
N THR A 32 -9.61 -8.76 0.90
CA THR A 32 -9.84 -10.15 0.47
C THR A 32 -11.31 -10.52 0.52
N THR A 33 -12.02 -10.18 1.61
CA THR A 33 -13.47 -10.43 1.74
C THR A 33 -14.27 -9.70 0.66
N ALA A 34 -13.86 -8.48 0.29
CA ALA A 34 -14.52 -7.74 -0.79
C ALA A 34 -14.32 -8.44 -2.15
N LEU A 35 -13.10 -8.86 -2.47
CA LEU A 35 -12.78 -9.57 -3.71
C LEU A 35 -13.50 -10.93 -3.79
N GLU A 36 -13.49 -11.72 -2.72
CA GLU A 36 -14.19 -13.00 -2.63
C GLU A 36 -15.69 -12.85 -2.87
N ARG A 37 -16.31 -11.80 -2.33
CA ARG A 37 -17.74 -11.51 -2.56
C ARG A 37 -18.03 -11.15 -4.01
N LEU A 38 -17.12 -10.45 -4.69
CA LEU A 38 -17.26 -10.18 -6.12
C LEU A 38 -17.15 -11.47 -6.93
N GLN A 39 -16.22 -12.35 -6.58
CA GLN A 39 -16.02 -13.68 -7.18
C GLN A 39 -17.24 -14.58 -7.03
N GLN A 40 -17.73 -14.74 -5.80
CA GLN A 40 -18.90 -15.58 -5.48
C GLN A 40 -20.16 -15.16 -6.24
N ARG A 41 -20.28 -13.86 -6.57
CA ARG A 41 -21.41 -13.30 -7.29
C ARG A 41 -21.21 -13.24 -8.81
N GLY A 42 -20.09 -13.75 -9.32
CA GLY A 42 -19.80 -13.70 -10.76
C GLY A 42 -19.53 -12.28 -11.29
N LEU A 43 -19.21 -11.32 -10.41
CA LEU A 43 -19.06 -9.90 -10.78
C LEU A 43 -17.65 -9.61 -11.30
N GLU A 44 -16.63 -10.27 -10.76
CA GLU A 44 -15.25 -10.10 -11.22
C GLU A 44 -15.10 -10.44 -12.71
N GLN A 45 -15.74 -11.52 -13.17
CA GLN A 45 -15.67 -12.03 -14.54
C GLN A 45 -16.33 -11.09 -15.56
N ARG A 46 -17.13 -10.14 -15.08
CA ARG A 46 -17.80 -9.12 -15.90
C ARG A 46 -16.97 -7.84 -16.02
N CYS A 47 -15.90 -7.72 -15.24
CA CYS A 47 -15.05 -6.54 -15.22
C CYS A 47 -13.81 -6.72 -16.12
N LEU A 48 -13.32 -5.61 -16.65
CA LEU A 48 -12.00 -5.53 -17.26
C LEU A 48 -10.95 -5.45 -16.15
N GLN A 49 -10.11 -6.48 -16.02
CA GLN A 49 -9.00 -6.45 -15.07
C GLN A 49 -7.91 -5.50 -15.55
N LEU A 50 -7.52 -4.56 -14.69
CA LEU A 50 -6.43 -3.64 -14.93
C LEU A 50 -5.32 -3.88 -13.90
N ALA A 51 -4.09 -3.87 -14.36
CA ALA A 51 -2.93 -4.00 -13.49
C ALA A 51 -2.79 -2.76 -12.59
N ALA A 52 -2.54 -3.00 -11.31
CA ALA A 52 -2.09 -1.95 -10.42
C ALA A 52 -0.68 -1.49 -10.81
N ARG A 53 -0.36 -0.25 -10.45
CA ARG A 53 1.00 0.31 -10.51
C ARG A 53 1.21 1.19 -9.30
N GLU A 54 2.47 1.42 -8.97
CA GLU A 54 2.82 2.41 -7.98
C GLU A 54 2.56 3.83 -8.48
N ALA A 55 2.19 4.70 -7.54
CA ALA A 55 2.22 6.14 -7.76
C ALA A 55 3.67 6.62 -7.73
N SER A 56 4.04 7.44 -8.70
CA SER A 56 5.36 8.09 -8.71
C SER A 56 5.45 9.18 -7.64
N GLU A 57 6.67 9.49 -7.19
CA GLU A 57 6.93 10.60 -6.25
C GLU A 57 6.37 11.94 -6.75
N ALA A 58 6.40 12.17 -8.06
CA ALA A 58 5.81 13.38 -8.66
C ALA A 58 4.29 13.40 -8.53
N GLU A 59 3.61 12.26 -8.71
CA GLU A 59 2.15 12.14 -8.55
C GLU A 59 1.75 12.30 -7.07
N LEU A 60 2.49 11.71 -6.14
CA LEU A 60 2.27 11.89 -4.70
C LEU A 60 2.49 13.36 -4.29
N GLY A 61 3.52 14.01 -4.85
CA GLY A 61 3.86 15.41 -4.61
C GLY A 61 2.82 16.44 -5.08
N LEU A 62 1.80 16.01 -5.85
CA LEU A 62 0.67 16.87 -6.21
C LEU A 62 -0.22 17.22 -5.01
N VAL A 63 -0.26 16.36 -3.99
CA VAL A 63 -1.14 16.50 -2.82
C VAL A 63 -0.35 16.51 -1.51
N HIS A 64 0.76 15.77 -1.45
CA HIS A 64 1.63 15.71 -0.27
C HIS A 64 2.84 16.62 -0.42
N ARG A 65 3.25 17.23 0.69
CA ARG A 65 4.55 17.90 0.76
C ARG A 65 5.60 16.82 0.96
N VAL A 66 6.46 16.61 -0.04
CA VAL A 66 7.63 15.75 0.10
C VAL A 66 8.68 16.52 0.91
N PRO A 67 9.09 16.06 2.10
CA PRO A 67 10.20 16.68 2.81
C PRO A 67 11.47 16.48 1.98
N SER A 68 12.05 17.55 1.44
CA SER A 68 13.28 17.51 0.64
C SER A 68 14.53 17.20 1.46
N THR A 69 14.42 17.23 2.80
CA THR A 69 15.49 16.96 3.74
C THR A 69 14.94 16.23 4.95
N VAL A 70 15.33 14.97 5.14
CA VAL A 70 15.15 14.27 6.41
C VAL A 70 16.41 14.57 7.24
N PRO A 71 16.33 15.34 8.35
CA PRO A 71 17.52 15.64 9.15
C PRO A 71 18.16 14.35 9.67
N GLY A 72 19.41 14.09 9.32
CA GLY A 72 20.15 12.88 9.73
C GLY A 72 20.44 11.87 8.61
N TRP A 73 19.85 12.03 7.42
CA TRP A 73 20.15 11.17 6.26
C TRP A 73 21.23 11.82 5.39
N LEU A 74 22.41 11.18 5.30
CA LEU A 74 23.52 11.64 4.46
C LEU A 74 23.15 11.57 2.98
N TRP A 75 23.51 12.62 2.25
CA TRP A 75 23.27 12.86 0.84
C TRP A 75 23.57 11.64 -0.04
N GLY A 76 22.61 11.27 -0.90
CA GLY A 76 22.86 10.39 -2.05
C GLY A 76 21.95 9.17 -2.20
N GLN A 77 21.15 8.84 -1.20
CA GLN A 77 20.13 7.81 -1.36
C GLN A 77 18.76 8.47 -1.48
N ARG A 78 18.15 8.38 -2.67
CA ARG A 78 16.74 8.71 -2.85
C ARG A 78 15.96 7.75 -1.95
N CYS A 79 15.56 8.23 -0.78
CA CYS A 79 14.49 7.62 -0.03
C CYS A 79 13.22 7.81 -0.86
N SER A 80 13.03 6.95 -1.86
CA SER A 80 11.68 6.66 -2.32
C SER A 80 10.97 6.14 -1.10
N TRP A 81 9.92 6.81 -0.66
CA TRP A 81 9.25 6.53 0.61
C TRP A 81 8.74 5.08 0.75
N TRP A 82 8.86 4.26 -0.31
CA TRP A 82 8.16 2.99 -0.40
C TRP A 82 8.95 1.75 -0.83
N MET A 83 10.21 1.82 -1.29
CA MET A 83 10.69 0.70 -2.13
C MET A 83 11.82 -0.21 -1.64
N GLN A 84 12.47 0.04 -0.51
CA GLN A 84 13.40 -0.98 0.02
C GLN A 84 13.71 -0.91 1.53
N CYS A 85 13.54 0.24 2.18
CA CYS A 85 13.94 0.36 3.58
C CYS A 85 12.94 -0.30 4.56
N TRP A 86 11.67 -0.50 4.17
CA TRP A 86 10.65 -1.02 5.09
C TRP A 86 10.88 -2.48 5.49
N ARG A 87 11.37 -3.36 4.59
CA ARG A 87 11.68 -4.76 4.97
C ARG A 87 12.84 -4.86 5.97
N GLU A 88 13.81 -3.96 5.90
CA GLU A 88 14.99 -3.97 6.79
C GLU A 88 14.76 -3.18 8.10
N LEU A 89 13.97 -2.10 8.07
CA LEU A 89 13.65 -1.30 9.25
C LEU A 89 12.64 -1.98 10.19
N CYS A 90 11.68 -2.76 9.66
CA CYS A 90 10.82 -3.58 10.52
C CYS A 90 11.60 -4.68 11.27
N ALA A 91 12.72 -5.16 10.72
CA ALA A 91 13.55 -6.17 11.38
C ALA A 91 14.41 -5.60 12.52
N THR A 92 14.58 -4.28 12.60
CA THR A 92 15.51 -3.64 13.54
C THR A 92 14.82 -2.90 14.70
N GLY A 93 13.48 -2.90 14.77
CA GLY A 93 12.77 -2.33 15.92
C GLY A 93 13.07 -0.84 16.15
N SER A 94 13.32 -0.06 15.09
CA SER A 94 13.53 1.38 15.23
C SER A 94 12.21 2.10 15.50
N PRO A 95 12.14 2.98 16.52
CA PRO A 95 11.00 3.84 16.74
C PRO A 95 11.22 5.11 15.90
N TRP A 96 10.73 5.08 14.66
CA TRP A 96 10.71 6.20 13.70
C TRP A 96 12.05 6.56 13.04
#